data_AF-W7AF52-F1
#
_entry.id   AF-W7AF52-F1
#
_cell.length_a   1.000
_cell.length_b   1.000
_cell.length_c   1.000
_cell.angle_alpha   90.00
_cell.angle_beta   90.00
_cell.angle_gamma   90.00
#
_symmetry.space_group_name_H-M   'P 1'
#
loop_
_entity.id
_entity.type
_entity.pdbx_description
1 polymer ?
#
loop_
_entity_poly.entity_id
_entity_poly.type
_entity_poly.pdbx_seq_one_letter_code
_entity_poly.pdbx_strand_id
1 'polypeptide(L)'
;MGQKGFPFSRYMQHLLDEGTKGRCQKGSEASDSRLCRIRQGKFDTAEKDEWSEEYIRSGEGSDVNAIIRSSHSVCKNIEQWAMHLVRTGDAADTFEESPDCSIDGLGLNLRGGTATGKCRSEGISPEWIEYTPQNGLSKNSSSWKRLRVCQDIVEMIVEVFRIGYGQAEFQIAEQEEGGLCESIYRKLETWGGPKVAKMIMKGWYTQQVKIETGGQGYIIKGKDFFELVQEIIWGSNKADKVFGCKPCQETSKIQGPKGLHWCDMRLSGDIQSVTEITGQNTTKRDSTSTAGQEVSRVSSNSQPGTTPMGSDGAGRSSATVSKEGQDLAQGELGSKAGVSSTGSGVMEGTGGTGGLISGVLGGGASVVLGLGAGYGLYRIFRRNRVGSTSERKSGTSRTLGYSRR
;
A
#
# COMPACT_ATOMS: atom_id res chain seq x y z
N MET A 1 7.45 -23.63 8.94
CA MET A 1 6.67 -23.22 7.75
C MET A 1 7.34 -21.98 7.18
N GLY A 2 7.76 -22.01 5.92
CA GLY A 2 8.46 -20.88 5.30
C GLY A 2 7.53 -19.67 5.17
N GLN A 3 8.05 -18.48 5.42
CA GLN A 3 7.32 -17.23 5.18
C GLN A 3 7.00 -17.12 3.68
N LYS A 4 5.72 -16.99 3.35
CA LYS A 4 5.25 -16.73 1.99
C LYS A 4 5.04 -15.22 1.85
N GLY A 5 5.53 -14.64 0.76
CA GLY A 5 5.40 -13.21 0.47
C GLY A 5 6.31 -12.26 1.24
N PHE A 6 6.23 -10.99 0.86
CA PHE A 6 6.95 -9.88 1.45
C PHE A 6 6.16 -9.28 2.64
N PRO A 7 6.76 -9.12 3.83
CA PRO A 7 6.05 -8.63 5.02
C PRO A 7 5.88 -7.10 4.98
N PHE A 8 4.99 -6.59 4.14
CA PHE A 8 4.82 -5.15 3.88
C PHE A 8 4.57 -4.32 5.15
N SER A 9 3.77 -4.82 6.09
CA SER A 9 3.51 -4.13 7.35
C SER A 9 4.80 -3.94 8.18
N ARG A 10 5.71 -4.92 8.18
CA ARG A 10 7.02 -4.82 8.86
C ARG A 10 7.91 -3.77 8.20
N TYR A 11 7.82 -3.60 6.90
CA TYR A 11 8.52 -2.52 6.21
C TYR A 11 8.02 -1.14 6.65
N MET A 12 6.70 -0.95 6.80
CA MET A 12 6.15 0.29 7.37
C MET A 12 6.64 0.54 8.80
N GLN A 13 6.72 -0.51 9.62
CA GLN A 13 7.31 -0.42 10.95
C GLN A 13 8.79 0.00 10.89
N HIS A 14 9.56 -0.57 9.96
CA HIS A 14 10.96 -0.23 9.78
C HIS A 14 11.15 1.24 9.40
N LEU A 15 10.33 1.79 8.49
CA LEU A 15 10.34 3.22 8.16
C LEU A 15 10.02 4.09 9.38
N LEU A 16 9.01 3.71 10.16
CA LEU A 16 8.65 4.40 11.40
C LEU A 16 9.81 4.40 12.39
N ASP A 17 10.48 3.26 12.59
CA ASP A 17 11.60 3.15 13.52
C ASP A 17 12.81 3.96 13.07
N GLU A 18 13.17 3.90 11.79
CA GLU A 18 14.30 4.65 11.25
C GLU A 18 14.07 6.17 11.24
N GLY A 19 12.86 6.62 10.93
CA GLY A 19 12.51 8.04 10.94
C GLY A 19 12.52 8.67 12.33
N THR A 20 12.37 7.85 13.36
CA THR A 20 12.19 8.32 14.74
C THR A 20 13.36 8.03 15.66
N LYS A 21 14.35 7.24 15.19
CA LYS A 21 15.56 6.87 15.93
C LYS A 21 16.32 8.11 16.41
N GLY A 22 16.28 8.35 17.72
CA GLY A 22 16.97 9.45 18.39
C GLY A 22 16.40 10.86 18.12
N ARG A 23 15.30 11.00 17.38
CA ARG A 23 14.78 12.31 16.93
C ARG A 23 13.55 12.79 17.68
N CYS A 24 12.73 11.87 18.18
CA CYS A 24 11.45 12.23 18.83
C CYS A 24 11.60 12.59 20.31
N GLN A 25 12.69 13.30 20.68
CA GLN A 25 12.85 13.86 22.02
C GLN A 25 11.99 15.12 22.15
N LYS A 26 11.30 15.29 23.28
CA LYS A 26 10.46 16.48 23.52
C LYS A 26 11.32 17.75 23.43
N GLY A 27 10.88 18.72 22.64
CA GLY A 27 11.48 20.07 22.56
C GLY A 27 12.56 20.26 21.49
N SER A 28 12.79 19.29 20.60
CA SER A 28 13.57 19.52 19.38
C SER A 28 12.63 19.88 18.22
N GLU A 29 13.07 20.71 17.27
CA GLU A 29 12.31 20.95 16.01
C GLU A 29 12.08 19.62 15.24
N ALA A 30 13.00 18.66 15.38
CA ALA A 30 12.84 17.31 14.84
C ALA A 30 11.71 16.49 15.50
N SER A 31 11.25 16.91 16.69
CA SER A 31 10.11 16.30 17.40
C SER A 31 8.78 16.53 16.68
N ASP A 32 8.72 17.53 15.80
CA ASP A 32 7.49 17.92 15.10
C ASP A 32 7.24 17.12 13.81
N SER A 33 8.18 16.25 13.42
CA SER A 33 7.99 15.39 12.24
C SER A 33 6.73 14.53 12.36
N ARG A 34 6.06 14.31 11.23
CA ARG A 34 4.81 13.50 11.19
C ARG A 34 5.05 12.08 11.68
N LEU A 35 6.20 11.47 11.35
CA LEU A 35 6.58 10.16 11.89
C LEU A 35 6.76 10.15 13.41
N CYS A 36 7.33 11.21 14.01
CA CYS A 36 7.41 11.32 15.46
C CYS A 36 6.02 11.39 16.10
N ARG A 37 5.09 12.15 15.51
CA ARG A 37 3.68 12.20 15.96
C ARG A 37 3.02 10.83 15.89
N ILE A 38 3.19 10.09 14.79
CA ILE A 38 2.65 8.73 14.62
C ILE A 38 3.23 7.79 15.69
N ARG A 39 4.55 7.80 15.89
CA ARG A 39 5.21 6.94 16.89
C ARG A 39 4.75 7.28 18.29
N GLN A 40 4.79 8.55 18.66
CA GLN A 40 4.51 9.00 20.01
C GLN A 40 3.04 8.74 20.34
N GLY A 41 2.09 9.13 19.48
CA GLY A 41 0.67 8.79 19.60
C GLY A 41 0.16 8.74 21.05
N LYS A 42 0.60 9.68 21.90
CA LYS A 42 0.20 9.75 23.31
C LYS A 42 -0.96 10.71 23.43
N PHE A 43 -1.95 10.26 24.19
CA PHE A 43 -3.25 10.87 24.33
C PHE A 43 -3.24 12.21 25.06
N ASP A 44 -4.25 13.01 24.70
CA ASP A 44 -5.09 13.71 25.66
C ASP A 44 -6.46 12.98 25.68
N THR A 45 -6.95 12.55 26.85
CA THR A 45 -8.09 11.61 27.00
C THR A 45 -9.46 12.17 26.59
N ALA A 46 -9.51 13.40 26.07
CA ALA A 46 -10.74 14.12 25.78
C ALA A 46 -11.21 13.99 24.32
N GLU A 47 -10.36 13.52 23.40
CA GLU A 47 -10.66 13.47 21.97
C GLU A 47 -10.58 12.02 21.48
N LYS A 48 -11.47 11.60 20.56
CA LYS A 48 -11.47 10.22 20.05
C LYS A 48 -10.06 9.80 19.62
N ASP A 49 -9.66 8.60 20.01
CA ASP A 49 -8.31 8.04 19.89
C ASP A 49 -7.92 7.65 18.46
N GLU A 50 -8.54 8.29 17.49
CA GLU A 50 -8.52 7.93 16.08
C GLU A 50 -7.64 8.92 15.31
N TRP A 51 -6.89 8.42 14.34
CA TRP A 51 -6.30 9.27 13.32
C TRP A 51 -7.39 9.71 12.34
N SER A 52 -7.95 10.90 12.53
CA SER A 52 -8.93 11.49 11.62
C SER A 52 -8.31 12.44 10.60
N GLU A 53 -7.11 12.94 10.85
CA GLU A 53 -6.48 13.94 10.00
C GLU A 53 -5.71 13.31 8.84
N GLU A 54 -6.24 13.51 7.62
CA GLU A 54 -5.48 13.38 6.37
C GLU A 54 -4.18 14.21 6.45
N TYR A 55 -3.08 13.67 5.94
CA TYR A 55 -1.80 14.37 5.92
C TYR A 55 -1.85 15.48 4.88
N ILE A 56 -2.51 15.22 3.75
CA ILE A 56 -2.70 16.15 2.65
C ILE A 56 -4.18 16.49 2.54
N ARG A 57 -4.53 17.77 2.72
CA ARG A 57 -5.91 18.28 2.67
C ARG A 57 -6.25 19.01 1.37
N SER A 58 -5.27 19.20 0.48
CA SER A 58 -5.33 20.14 -0.64
C SER A 58 -5.03 19.49 -1.98
N GLY A 59 -5.63 18.34 -2.28
CA GLY A 59 -5.62 17.82 -3.63
C GLY A 59 -6.40 18.76 -4.55
N GLU A 60 -5.78 19.26 -5.62
CA GLU A 60 -6.52 19.89 -6.71
C GLU A 60 -7.29 18.80 -7.47
N GLY A 61 -8.61 18.95 -7.57
CA GLY A 61 -9.50 18.01 -8.25
C GLY A 61 -10.25 17.05 -7.33
N SER A 62 -11.52 16.79 -7.66
CA SER A 62 -12.39 15.88 -6.90
C SER A 62 -11.85 14.45 -6.86
N ASP A 63 -11.22 14.01 -7.94
CA ASP A 63 -10.78 12.63 -8.13
C ASP A 63 -9.54 12.30 -7.29
N VAL A 64 -8.56 13.22 -7.26
CA VAL A 64 -7.36 13.11 -6.41
C VAL A 64 -7.77 13.01 -4.94
N ASN A 65 -8.71 13.86 -4.51
CA ASN A 65 -9.24 13.82 -3.14
C ASN A 65 -10.00 12.53 -2.83
N ALA A 66 -10.73 11.97 -3.80
CA ALA A 66 -11.41 10.68 -3.62
C ALA A 66 -10.42 9.53 -3.43
N ILE A 67 -9.27 9.56 -4.12
CA ILE A 67 -8.21 8.57 -3.97
C ILE A 67 -7.46 8.77 -2.64
N ILE A 68 -7.16 10.00 -2.24
CA ILE A 68 -6.58 10.32 -0.91
C ILE A 68 -7.44 9.74 0.21
N ARG A 69 -8.77 9.92 0.16
CA ARG A 69 -9.70 9.31 1.13
C ARG A 69 -9.70 7.79 1.09
N SER A 70 -9.36 7.22 -0.05
CA SER A 70 -9.26 5.78 -0.29
C SER A 70 -7.85 5.23 -0.03
N SER A 71 -6.93 6.02 0.53
CA SER A 71 -5.54 5.61 0.80
C SER A 71 -5.44 4.34 1.65
N HIS A 72 -6.38 4.16 2.59
CA HIS A 72 -6.45 2.94 3.40
C HIS A 72 -6.70 1.69 2.54
N SER A 73 -7.60 1.76 1.56
CA SER A 73 -7.90 0.66 0.65
C SER A 73 -6.68 0.36 -0.21
N VAL A 74 -5.99 1.38 -0.72
CA VAL A 74 -4.73 1.20 -1.46
C VAL A 74 -3.70 0.46 -0.59
N CYS A 75 -3.50 0.87 0.65
CA CYS A 75 -2.57 0.22 1.57
C CYS A 75 -2.91 -1.24 1.87
N LYS A 76 -4.20 -1.55 2.13
CA LYS A 76 -4.67 -2.93 2.30
C LYS A 76 -4.39 -3.77 1.06
N ASN A 77 -4.60 -3.20 -0.12
CA ASN A 77 -4.39 -3.89 -1.38
C ASN A 77 -2.91 -4.14 -1.67
N ILE A 78 -2.02 -3.19 -1.33
CA ILE A 78 -0.56 -3.39 -1.39
C ILE A 78 -0.12 -4.52 -0.45
N GLU A 79 -0.63 -4.53 0.79
CA GLU A 79 -0.31 -5.59 1.75
C GLU A 79 -0.75 -6.95 1.23
N GLN A 80 -1.99 -7.04 0.74
CA GLN A 80 -2.52 -8.28 0.19
C GLN A 80 -1.73 -8.75 -1.04
N TRP A 81 -1.36 -7.85 -1.95
CA TRP A 81 -0.49 -8.18 -3.09
C TRP A 81 0.88 -8.69 -2.62
N ALA A 82 1.52 -7.98 -1.68
CA ALA A 82 2.84 -8.34 -1.16
C ALA A 82 2.87 -9.75 -0.53
N MET A 83 1.76 -10.16 0.09
CA MET A 83 1.61 -11.49 0.67
C MET A 83 1.47 -12.62 -0.37
N HIS A 84 1.05 -12.31 -1.59
CA HIS A 84 0.94 -13.27 -2.69
C HIS A 84 2.20 -13.33 -3.56
N LEU A 85 3.23 -12.55 -3.25
CA LEU A 85 4.52 -12.67 -3.92
C LEU A 85 5.13 -14.05 -3.68
N VAL A 86 5.63 -14.64 -4.75
CA VAL A 86 6.32 -15.93 -4.72
C VAL A 86 7.82 -15.69 -4.67
N ARG A 87 8.50 -16.47 -3.85
CA ARG A 87 9.96 -16.42 -3.78
C ARG A 87 10.54 -17.10 -5.02
N THR A 88 11.54 -16.49 -5.63
CA THR A 88 12.17 -17.00 -6.85
C THR A 88 13.68 -17.19 -6.70
N GLY A 89 14.15 -18.29 -7.29
CA GLY A 89 15.54 -18.70 -7.20
C GLY A 89 15.96 -19.21 -5.81
N ASP A 90 17.25 -19.52 -5.69
CA ASP A 90 17.85 -20.05 -4.46
C ASP A 90 18.10 -18.93 -3.42
N ALA A 91 18.21 -17.68 -3.88
CA ALA A 91 18.43 -16.53 -3.01
C ALA A 91 17.22 -16.31 -2.10
N ALA A 92 17.48 -16.14 -0.80
CA ALA A 92 16.41 -16.30 0.17
C ALA A 92 15.33 -15.21 0.17
N ASP A 93 15.62 -14.12 -0.51
CA ASP A 93 14.90 -12.87 -0.33
C ASP A 93 14.48 -12.22 -1.65
N THR A 94 14.45 -12.99 -2.74
CA THR A 94 13.97 -12.51 -4.03
C THR A 94 12.52 -12.94 -4.26
N PHE A 95 11.66 -11.98 -4.58
CA PHE A 95 10.23 -12.13 -4.71
C PHE A 95 9.74 -11.61 -6.06
N GLU A 96 8.76 -12.28 -6.63
CA GLU A 96 8.15 -11.95 -7.92
C GLU A 96 6.63 -12.10 -7.82
N GLU A 97 5.90 -11.36 -8.65
CA GLU A 97 4.46 -11.52 -8.78
C GLU A 97 4.15 -12.92 -9.31
N SER A 98 3.23 -13.64 -8.66
CA SER A 98 2.78 -14.93 -9.18
C SER A 98 2.01 -14.70 -10.49
N PRO A 99 2.25 -15.50 -11.55
CA PRO A 99 1.61 -15.30 -12.86
C PRO A 99 0.08 -15.23 -12.83
N ASP A 100 -0.55 -15.91 -11.87
CA ASP A 100 -2.00 -15.98 -11.72
C ASP A 100 -2.56 -14.91 -10.76
N CYS A 101 -1.70 -14.03 -10.22
CA CYS A 101 -2.06 -13.06 -9.18
C CYS A 101 -1.67 -11.62 -9.48
N SER A 102 -2.29 -11.07 -10.52
CA SER A 102 -2.35 -9.62 -10.73
C SER A 102 -3.31 -8.94 -9.75
N ILE A 103 -3.30 -7.60 -9.72
CA ILE A 103 -4.24 -6.78 -8.91
C ILE A 103 -5.69 -7.10 -9.26
N ASP A 104 -6.01 -7.25 -10.55
CA ASP A 104 -7.33 -7.65 -11.03
C ASP A 104 -7.67 -9.06 -10.55
N GLY A 105 -6.69 -9.98 -10.61
CA GLY A 105 -6.80 -11.35 -10.14
C GLY A 105 -7.05 -11.45 -8.64
N LEU A 106 -6.59 -10.48 -7.85
CA LEU A 106 -6.87 -10.39 -6.41
C LEU A 106 -8.22 -9.71 -6.10
N GLY A 107 -8.89 -9.12 -7.10
CA GLY A 107 -10.12 -8.34 -6.90
C GLY A 107 -9.89 -7.01 -6.18
N LEU A 108 -8.68 -6.45 -6.27
CA LEU A 108 -8.23 -5.30 -5.47
C LEU A 108 -8.33 -3.96 -6.18
N ASN A 109 -9.06 -3.88 -7.30
CA ASN A 109 -9.27 -2.62 -7.99
C ASN A 109 -10.23 -1.71 -7.22
N LEU A 110 -9.85 -0.44 -7.05
CA LEU A 110 -10.73 0.56 -6.42
C LEU A 110 -12.01 0.80 -7.25
N ARG A 111 -11.96 0.59 -8.57
CA ARG A 111 -13.06 0.86 -9.51
C ARG A 111 -13.99 -0.32 -9.80
N GLY A 112 -13.93 -1.39 -9.00
CA GLY A 112 -14.79 -2.55 -9.15
C GLY A 112 -14.03 -3.78 -9.63
N GLY A 113 -13.43 -4.48 -8.68
CA GLY A 113 -13.03 -5.87 -8.88
C GLY A 113 -14.24 -6.79 -8.82
N THR A 114 -14.17 -7.93 -9.53
CA THR A 114 -15.09 -9.04 -9.27
C THR A 114 -14.78 -9.58 -7.88
N ALA A 115 -15.79 -9.72 -7.01
CA ALA A 115 -15.63 -10.22 -5.64
C ALA A 115 -14.94 -11.59 -5.53
N THR A 116 -14.89 -12.34 -6.64
CA THR A 116 -14.21 -13.62 -6.77
C THR A 116 -12.85 -13.42 -7.44
N GLY A 117 -11.87 -12.91 -6.70
CA GLY A 117 -10.48 -12.97 -7.15
C GLY A 117 -10.09 -14.41 -7.50
N LYS A 118 -9.27 -14.61 -8.53
CA LYS A 118 -8.73 -15.92 -8.95
C LYS A 118 -7.57 -16.38 -8.06
N CYS A 119 -6.99 -15.46 -7.28
CA CYS A 119 -5.90 -15.76 -6.38
C CYS A 119 -6.31 -16.66 -5.22
N ARG A 120 -5.54 -17.72 -5.02
CA ARG A 120 -5.74 -18.63 -3.90
C ARG A 120 -5.31 -17.94 -2.60
N SER A 121 -6.28 -17.65 -1.72
CA SER A 121 -5.98 -17.21 -0.36
C SER A 121 -5.44 -18.40 0.44
N GLU A 122 -4.12 -18.51 0.57
CA GLU A 122 -3.48 -19.59 1.30
C GLU A 122 -3.36 -19.29 2.80
N GLY A 123 -4.48 -19.04 3.47
CA GLY A 123 -4.57 -19.01 4.95
C GLY A 123 -3.74 -17.95 5.67
N ILE A 124 -3.12 -17.01 4.96
CA ILE A 124 -2.45 -15.85 5.56
C ILE A 124 -3.41 -14.67 5.51
N SER A 125 -3.82 -14.20 6.68
CA SER A 125 -4.67 -13.00 6.80
C SER A 125 -3.80 -11.75 6.76
N PRO A 126 -4.09 -10.77 5.87
CA PRO A 126 -3.46 -9.45 5.93
C PRO A 126 -3.68 -8.81 7.29
N GLU A 127 -2.69 -8.05 7.78
CA GLU A 127 -2.75 -7.42 9.10
C GLU A 127 -3.83 -6.32 9.14
N TRP A 128 -4.09 -5.68 8.00
CA TRP A 128 -5.00 -4.54 7.91
C TRP A 128 -6.38 -4.91 7.38
N ILE A 129 -6.70 -6.20 7.21
CA ILE A 129 -7.97 -6.63 6.63
C ILE A 129 -9.18 -6.14 7.43
N GLU A 130 -9.05 -6.09 8.76
CA GLU A 130 -10.10 -5.69 9.71
C GLU A 130 -10.32 -4.18 9.77
N TYR A 131 -9.44 -3.37 9.16
CA TYR A 131 -9.62 -1.93 9.15
C TYR A 131 -10.87 -1.53 8.35
N THR A 132 -11.71 -0.71 8.99
CA THR A 132 -12.82 -0.01 8.38
C THR A 132 -12.76 1.48 8.72
N PRO A 133 -13.16 2.39 7.82
CA PRO A 133 -13.20 3.82 8.12
C PRO A 133 -14.05 4.19 9.35
N GLN A 134 -15.08 3.39 9.66
CA GLN A 134 -16.00 3.63 10.77
C GLN A 134 -15.35 3.43 12.14
N ASN A 135 -14.37 2.52 12.22
CA ASN A 135 -13.66 2.21 13.46
C ASN A 135 -12.46 3.15 13.69
N GLY A 136 -12.08 3.92 12.67
CA GLY A 136 -10.89 4.76 12.68
C GLY A 136 -9.59 3.97 12.89
N LEU A 137 -8.48 4.69 12.95
CA LEU A 137 -7.18 4.12 13.28
C LEU A 137 -6.84 4.42 14.73
N SER A 138 -6.94 3.42 15.61
CA SER A 138 -6.56 3.63 17.01
C SER A 138 -5.06 3.96 17.12
N LYS A 139 -4.75 5.09 17.76
CA LYS A 139 -3.39 5.60 17.99
C LYS A 139 -2.52 4.67 18.85
N ASN A 140 -3.09 3.72 19.59
CA ASN A 140 -2.36 2.80 20.46
C ASN A 140 -1.94 1.50 19.76
N SER A 141 -2.58 1.13 18.66
CA SER A 141 -2.25 -0.09 17.94
C SER A 141 -1.02 0.09 17.07
N SER A 142 -0.03 -0.79 17.19
CA SER A 142 1.13 -0.81 16.28
C SER A 142 0.69 -1.07 14.83
N SER A 143 -0.33 -1.92 14.63
CA SER A 143 -0.90 -2.20 13.30
C SER A 143 -1.43 -0.93 12.64
N TRP A 144 -2.21 -0.13 13.39
CA TRP A 144 -2.77 1.11 12.87
C TRP A 144 -1.74 2.21 12.67
N LYS A 145 -0.67 2.26 13.47
CA LYS A 145 0.48 3.14 13.18
C LYS A 145 1.15 2.76 11.87
N ARG A 146 1.37 1.47 11.62
CA ARG A 146 1.93 0.97 10.34
C ARG A 146 1.03 1.32 9.16
N LEU A 147 -0.27 1.12 9.29
CA LEU A 147 -1.24 1.50 8.25
C LEU A 147 -1.23 3.01 8.01
N ARG A 148 -1.17 3.83 9.06
CA ARG A 148 -1.06 5.29 8.93
C ARG A 148 0.20 5.74 8.18
N VAL A 149 1.33 5.08 8.44
CA VAL A 149 2.58 5.33 7.69
C VAL A 149 2.38 5.06 6.20
N CYS A 150 1.75 3.93 5.85
CA CYS A 150 1.43 3.63 4.46
C CYS A 150 0.50 4.68 3.85
N GLN A 151 -0.56 5.09 4.56
CA GLN A 151 -1.50 6.10 4.06
C GLN A 151 -0.81 7.43 3.77
N ASP A 152 0.03 7.94 4.68
CA ASP A 152 0.76 9.19 4.46
C ASP A 152 1.63 9.11 3.18
N ILE A 153 2.29 7.98 2.92
CA ILE A 153 3.09 7.77 1.71
C ILE A 153 2.21 7.76 0.46
N VAL A 154 1.11 7.00 0.47
CA VAL A 154 0.17 6.93 -0.67
C VAL A 154 -0.46 8.30 -0.94
N GLU A 155 -0.84 9.05 0.10
CA GLU A 155 -1.37 10.40 -0.02
C GLU A 155 -0.36 11.33 -0.72
N MET A 156 0.92 11.28 -0.32
CA MET A 156 1.99 12.05 -0.96
C MET A 156 2.20 11.68 -2.43
N ILE A 157 2.17 10.38 -2.75
CA ILE A 157 2.26 9.89 -4.13
C ILE A 157 1.11 10.45 -4.96
N VAL A 158 -0.12 10.26 -4.49
CA VAL A 158 -1.33 10.66 -5.21
C VAL A 158 -1.37 12.18 -5.41
N GLU A 159 -0.95 12.96 -4.42
CA GLU A 159 -0.91 14.42 -4.51
C GLU A 159 0.15 14.92 -5.50
N VAL A 160 1.40 14.46 -5.39
CA VAL A 160 2.53 14.94 -6.22
C VAL A 160 2.33 14.55 -7.67
N PHE A 161 1.95 13.29 -7.90
CA PHE A 161 1.75 12.76 -9.25
C PHE A 161 0.36 13.06 -9.80
N ARG A 162 -0.49 13.78 -9.03
CA ARG A 162 -1.87 14.13 -9.39
C ARG A 162 -2.67 12.90 -9.87
N ILE A 163 -2.47 11.74 -9.24
CA ILE A 163 -3.10 10.49 -9.66
C ILE A 163 -4.62 10.63 -9.46
N GLY A 164 -5.33 10.73 -10.57
CA GLY A 164 -6.78 10.83 -10.64
C GLY A 164 -7.38 9.62 -11.36
N TYR A 165 -8.65 9.36 -11.09
CA TYR A 165 -9.42 8.28 -11.72
C TYR A 165 -9.52 8.41 -13.25
N GLY A 166 -9.49 9.63 -13.81
CA GLY A 166 -9.60 9.87 -15.25
C GLY A 166 -8.27 9.96 -16.01
N GLN A 167 -7.12 9.88 -15.34
CA GLN A 167 -5.82 10.14 -15.95
C GLN A 167 -5.12 8.83 -16.30
N ALA A 168 -4.73 8.64 -17.56
CA ALA A 168 -4.00 7.44 -18.00
C ALA A 168 -2.50 7.70 -18.20
N GLU A 169 -2.09 8.96 -18.34
CA GLU A 169 -0.70 9.35 -18.59
C GLU A 169 -0.30 10.50 -17.66
N PHE A 170 0.91 10.44 -17.12
CA PHE A 170 1.48 11.55 -16.38
C PHE A 170 1.91 12.62 -17.36
N GLN A 171 1.28 13.78 -17.28
CA GLN A 171 1.90 14.98 -17.80
C GLN A 171 3.05 15.29 -16.86
N ILE A 172 4.29 14.99 -17.28
CA ILE A 172 5.49 15.53 -16.66
C ILE A 172 5.40 17.03 -16.92
N ALA A 173 4.65 17.72 -16.07
CA ALA A 173 4.50 19.15 -16.17
C ALA A 173 5.89 19.76 -16.00
N GLU A 174 6.19 20.83 -16.72
CA GLU A 174 7.40 21.65 -16.50
C GLU A 174 7.37 22.38 -15.13
N GLN A 175 6.52 21.93 -14.22
CA GLN A 175 6.16 22.61 -13.00
C GLN A 175 7.10 22.15 -11.89
N GLU A 176 7.84 23.14 -11.37
CA GLU A 176 8.76 23.10 -10.24
C GLU A 176 10.22 22.77 -10.57
N GLU A 177 11.12 23.59 -10.01
CA GLU A 177 12.57 23.37 -10.05
C GLU A 177 12.88 21.99 -9.43
N GLY A 178 13.26 21.03 -10.27
CA GLY A 178 13.64 19.66 -9.85
C GLY A 178 12.72 18.54 -10.31
N GLY A 179 11.52 18.84 -10.84
CA GLY A 179 10.59 17.83 -11.35
C GLY A 179 9.86 17.02 -10.26
N LEU A 180 9.13 15.99 -10.68
CA LEU A 180 8.22 15.23 -9.82
C LEU A 180 8.96 14.43 -8.74
N CYS A 181 10.09 13.80 -9.10
CA CYS A 181 10.93 13.02 -8.20
C CYS A 181 11.56 13.85 -7.08
N GLU A 182 11.98 15.09 -7.37
CA GLU A 182 12.46 16.00 -6.33
C GLU A 182 11.31 16.45 -5.43
N SER A 183 10.14 16.79 -6.01
CA SER A 183 8.97 17.23 -5.26
C SER A 183 8.52 16.17 -4.24
N ILE A 184 8.42 14.91 -4.65
CA ILE A 184 8.09 13.80 -3.73
C ILE A 184 9.20 13.55 -2.71
N TYR A 185 10.48 13.62 -3.10
CA TYR A 185 11.59 13.48 -2.15
C TYR A 185 11.53 14.55 -1.05
N ARG A 186 11.25 15.81 -1.39
CA ARG A 186 11.14 16.91 -0.41
C ARG A 186 9.96 16.74 0.55
N LYS A 187 8.81 16.26 0.05
CA LYS A 187 7.67 15.92 0.92
C LYS A 187 8.02 14.78 1.87
N LEU A 188 8.67 13.72 1.38
CA LEU A 188 9.13 12.60 2.21
C LEU A 188 10.22 13.02 3.23
N GLU A 189 11.13 13.91 2.84
CA GLU A 189 12.18 14.44 3.71
C GLU A 189 11.59 15.28 4.85
N THR A 190 10.59 16.11 4.54
CA THR A 190 9.84 16.88 5.56
C THR A 190 9.05 15.94 6.49
N TRP A 191 8.44 14.91 5.92
CA TRP A 191 7.59 13.97 6.65
C TRP A 191 8.37 13.06 7.62
N GLY A 192 9.47 12.46 7.16
CA GLY A 192 10.21 11.42 7.87
C GLY A 192 11.73 11.61 7.97
N GLY A 193 12.25 12.72 7.44
CA GLY A 193 13.68 13.02 7.39
C GLY A 193 14.39 12.44 6.18
N PRO A 194 15.62 12.91 5.89
CA PRO A 194 16.37 12.57 4.67
C PRO A 194 16.67 11.08 4.53
N LYS A 195 16.86 10.36 5.65
CA LYS A 195 17.17 8.93 5.62
C LYS A 195 15.97 8.12 5.11
N VAL A 196 14.80 8.35 5.70
CA VAL A 196 13.56 7.68 5.32
C VAL A 196 13.16 8.03 3.90
N ALA A 197 13.28 9.31 3.52
CA ALA A 197 13.02 9.75 2.16
C ALA A 197 13.87 8.98 1.14
N LYS A 198 15.18 8.85 1.38
CA LYS A 198 16.06 8.04 0.51
C LYS A 198 15.68 6.57 0.45
N MET A 199 15.26 5.98 1.58
CA MET A 199 14.82 4.58 1.62
C MET A 199 13.56 4.36 0.78
N ILE A 200 12.58 5.28 0.87
CA ILE A 200 11.35 5.21 0.08
C ILE A 200 11.66 5.44 -1.40
N MET A 201 12.42 6.49 -1.74
CA MET A 201 12.78 6.79 -3.14
C MET A 201 13.50 5.61 -3.82
N LYS A 202 14.41 4.93 -3.12
CA LYS A 202 15.10 3.73 -3.63
C LYS A 202 14.22 2.48 -3.68
N GLY A 203 13.23 2.37 -2.80
CA GLY A 203 12.38 1.19 -2.69
C GLY A 203 11.11 1.25 -3.53
N TRP A 204 10.64 2.43 -3.91
CA TRP A 204 9.31 2.59 -4.50
C TRP A 204 9.32 2.99 -5.97
N TYR A 205 10.43 3.51 -6.51
CA TYR A 205 10.48 4.14 -7.85
C TYR A 205 11.59 3.58 -8.75
N THR A 206 11.99 2.32 -8.53
CA THR A 206 13.07 1.67 -9.27
C THR A 206 12.65 0.28 -9.73
N GLN A 207 13.01 -0.10 -10.96
CA GLN A 207 12.65 -1.40 -11.57
C GLN A 207 13.13 -2.65 -10.79
N GLN A 208 14.08 -2.50 -9.86
CA GLN A 208 14.52 -3.56 -8.95
C GLN A 208 14.52 -3.04 -7.53
N VAL A 209 13.43 -3.31 -6.85
CA VAL A 209 13.17 -2.80 -5.51
C VAL A 209 14.00 -3.59 -4.51
N LYS A 210 15.05 -2.95 -3.98
CA LYS A 210 15.84 -3.46 -2.85
C LYS A 210 15.34 -2.81 -1.57
N ILE A 211 14.65 -3.56 -0.73
CA ILE A 211 14.09 -3.08 0.54
C ILE A 211 14.80 -3.75 1.70
N GLU A 212 15.27 -2.97 2.64
CA GLU A 212 15.76 -3.48 3.91
C GLU A 212 14.63 -3.40 4.96
N THR A 213 14.43 -4.46 5.73
CA THR A 213 13.45 -4.50 6.82
C THR A 213 13.98 -5.42 7.92
N GLY A 214 14.16 -4.89 9.13
CA GLY A 214 14.62 -5.67 10.28
C GLY A 214 16.01 -6.31 10.10
N GLY A 215 16.88 -5.70 9.28
CA GLY A 215 18.20 -6.22 8.96
C GLY A 215 18.24 -7.27 7.84
N GLN A 216 17.09 -7.59 7.24
CA GLN A 216 16.99 -8.48 6.08
C GLN A 216 16.73 -7.64 4.83
N GLY A 217 17.46 -7.92 3.75
CA GLY A 217 17.29 -7.27 2.45
C GLY A 217 16.39 -8.11 1.56
N TYR A 218 15.39 -7.49 0.95
CA TYR A 218 14.41 -8.10 0.05
C TYR A 218 14.57 -7.51 -1.35
N ILE A 219 14.44 -8.34 -2.37
CA ILE A 219 14.44 -7.93 -3.78
C ILE A 219 13.07 -8.26 -4.36
N ILE A 220 12.30 -7.25 -4.76
CA ILE A 220 11.04 -7.46 -5.49
C ILE A 220 11.32 -7.17 -6.96
N LYS A 221 11.05 -8.13 -7.86
CA LYS A 221 11.21 -7.95 -9.31
C LYS A 221 9.87 -7.72 -10.00
N GLY A 222 9.95 -7.12 -11.18
CA GLY A 222 8.85 -7.00 -12.13
C GLY A 222 8.04 -5.72 -11.95
N LYS A 223 7.78 -5.31 -10.71
CA LYS A 223 6.94 -4.15 -10.38
C LYS A 223 7.46 -3.45 -9.13
N ASP A 224 7.46 -2.12 -9.12
CA ASP A 224 7.73 -1.34 -7.92
C ASP A 224 6.44 -0.87 -7.23
N PHE A 225 6.56 -0.31 -6.02
CA PHE A 225 5.37 0.12 -5.27
C PHE A 225 4.67 1.33 -5.88
N PHE A 226 5.38 2.19 -6.63
CA PHE A 226 4.76 3.30 -7.34
C PHE A 226 3.88 2.80 -8.49
N GLU A 227 4.38 1.84 -9.29
CA GLU A 227 3.62 1.14 -10.32
C GLU A 227 2.41 0.41 -9.70
N LEU A 228 2.61 -0.25 -8.57
CA LEU A 228 1.54 -0.94 -7.85
C LEU A 228 0.41 -0.01 -7.38
N VAL A 229 0.74 1.17 -6.84
CA VAL A 229 -0.24 2.19 -6.45
C VAL A 229 -1.09 2.60 -7.64
N GLN A 230 -0.47 2.82 -8.80
CA GLN A 230 -1.17 3.17 -10.04
C GLN A 230 -2.10 2.04 -10.49
N GLU A 231 -1.63 0.79 -10.49
CA GLU A 231 -2.44 -0.35 -10.90
C GLU A 231 -3.64 -0.60 -9.97
N ILE A 232 -3.51 -0.37 -8.66
CA ILE A 232 -4.64 -0.47 -7.72
C ILE A 232 -5.74 0.56 -8.06
N ILE A 233 -5.34 1.74 -8.55
CA ILE A 233 -6.26 2.84 -8.86
C ILE A 233 -6.87 2.67 -10.26
N TRP A 234 -6.07 2.30 -11.26
CA TRP A 234 -6.46 2.28 -12.68
C TRP A 234 -6.75 0.88 -13.23
N GLY A 235 -6.33 -0.18 -12.55
CA GLY A 235 -6.40 -1.57 -12.99
C GLY A 235 -5.04 -2.13 -13.42
N SER A 236 -4.98 -3.46 -13.56
CA SER A 236 -3.75 -4.17 -13.93
C SER A 236 -3.20 -3.72 -15.28
N ASN A 237 -1.88 -3.57 -15.39
CA ASN A 237 -1.17 -3.13 -16.59
C ASN A 237 -1.58 -1.74 -17.11
N LYS A 238 -2.17 -0.90 -16.25
CA LYS A 238 -2.51 0.49 -16.56
C LYS A 238 -1.54 1.51 -15.98
N ALA A 239 -0.56 1.07 -15.21
CA ALA A 239 0.48 1.95 -14.70
C ALA A 239 1.41 2.45 -15.82
N ASP A 240 1.89 3.69 -15.67
CA ASP A 240 2.93 4.26 -16.49
C ASP A 240 4.29 3.67 -16.08
N LYS A 241 4.70 2.61 -16.80
CA LYS A 241 5.97 1.93 -16.60
C LYS A 241 7.19 2.73 -17.08
N VAL A 242 6.96 3.87 -17.76
CA VAL A 242 8.02 4.68 -18.35
C VAL A 242 8.55 5.69 -17.34
N PHE A 243 7.87 5.94 -16.23
CA PHE A 243 8.34 6.89 -15.22
C PHE A 243 9.12 6.22 -14.08
N GLY A 244 10.24 6.80 -13.67
CA GLY A 244 10.99 6.39 -12.48
C GLY A 244 11.79 7.55 -11.88
N CYS A 245 12.43 7.30 -10.74
CA CYS A 245 13.26 8.29 -10.05
C CYS A 245 14.69 7.79 -9.85
N LYS A 246 15.67 8.68 -10.08
CA LYS A 246 17.08 8.42 -9.76
C LYS A 246 17.75 9.62 -9.09
N PRO A 247 18.81 9.40 -8.29
CA PRO A 247 19.67 10.49 -7.88
C PRO A 247 20.20 11.25 -9.10
N CYS A 248 20.10 12.58 -9.08
CA CYS A 248 20.72 13.40 -10.10
C CYS A 248 22.25 13.22 -10.04
N GLN A 249 22.90 13.02 -11.18
CA GLN A 249 24.35 13.13 -11.25
C GLN A 249 24.70 14.61 -11.08
N GLU A 250 25.62 14.92 -10.15
CA GLU A 250 26.15 16.27 -9.99
C GLU A 250 26.87 16.66 -11.29
N THR A 251 26.12 17.26 -12.22
CA THR A 251 26.75 17.99 -13.30
C THR A 251 27.42 19.20 -12.66
N SER A 252 28.72 19.40 -12.94
CA SER A 252 29.62 20.31 -12.22
C SER A 252 29.23 21.79 -12.22
N LYS A 253 28.02 22.15 -12.67
CA LYS A 253 27.49 23.51 -12.80
C LYS A 253 26.44 23.89 -11.75
N ILE A 254 25.88 22.96 -10.99
CA ILE A 254 24.89 23.29 -9.94
C ILE A 254 25.62 23.46 -8.61
N GLN A 255 26.14 24.66 -8.34
CA GLN A 255 26.67 25.05 -7.01
C GLN A 255 25.53 25.34 -6.01
N GLY A 256 24.55 24.44 -5.95
CA GLY A 256 23.49 24.49 -4.94
C GLY A 256 23.97 24.02 -3.56
N PRO A 257 23.19 24.25 -2.49
CA PRO A 257 23.46 23.66 -1.19
C PRO A 257 23.65 22.15 -1.35
N LYS A 258 24.65 21.56 -0.64
CA LYS A 258 25.09 20.15 -0.71
C LYS A 258 23.98 19.14 -0.35
N GLY A 259 22.92 19.08 -1.13
CA GLY A 259 21.76 18.24 -0.97
C GLY A 259 21.73 17.14 -2.03
N LEU A 260 21.25 15.96 -1.64
CA LEU A 260 20.90 14.93 -2.61
C LEU A 260 19.68 15.42 -3.39
N HIS A 261 19.80 15.50 -4.71
CA HIS A 261 18.69 15.81 -5.61
C HIS A 261 18.22 14.55 -6.35
N TRP A 262 16.94 14.49 -6.66
CA TRP A 262 16.31 13.43 -7.43
C TRP A 262 15.79 13.96 -8.75
N CYS A 263 16.06 13.21 -9.81
CA CYS A 263 15.72 13.57 -11.17
C CYS A 263 14.70 12.56 -11.71
N ASP A 264 13.72 13.08 -12.43
CA ASP A 264 12.81 12.28 -13.24
C ASP A 264 13.63 11.49 -14.28
N MET A 265 13.33 10.20 -14.42
CA MET A 265 13.92 9.37 -15.46
C MET A 265 12.84 8.65 -16.25
N ARG A 266 13.04 8.61 -17.57
CA ARG A 266 12.29 7.68 -18.40
C ARG A 266 12.95 6.31 -18.34
N LEU A 267 12.23 5.35 -17.78
CA LEU A 267 12.54 3.93 -17.86
C LEU A 267 12.32 3.49 -19.31
N SER A 268 13.38 3.48 -20.10
CA SER A 268 13.33 2.91 -21.46
C SER A 268 12.82 1.47 -21.34
N GLY A 269 11.79 1.11 -22.11
CA GLY A 269 11.15 -0.22 -22.06
C GLY A 269 12.06 -1.40 -22.44
N ASP A 270 13.32 -1.14 -22.76
CA ASP A 270 14.35 -2.14 -22.91
C ASP A 270 15.01 -2.37 -21.54
N ILE A 271 14.82 -3.57 -21.01
CA ILE A 271 15.40 -4.09 -19.77
C ILE A 271 16.94 -4.07 -19.88
N GLN A 272 17.56 -2.90 -19.76
CA GLN A 272 18.99 -2.80 -19.53
C GLN A 272 19.22 -3.08 -18.05
N SER A 273 19.67 -4.30 -17.78
CA SER A 273 20.07 -4.80 -16.47
C SER A 273 20.92 -3.77 -15.72
N VAL A 274 20.35 -3.15 -14.68
CA VAL A 274 21.04 -2.24 -13.75
C VAL A 274 21.95 -3.09 -12.85
N THR A 275 23.03 -3.61 -13.40
CA THR A 275 24.02 -4.40 -12.65
C THR A 275 25.29 -3.60 -12.33
N GLU A 276 25.37 -2.31 -12.70
CA GLU A 276 26.67 -1.62 -12.79
C GLU A 276 26.74 -0.23 -12.12
N ILE A 277 26.12 -0.05 -10.94
CA ILE A 277 26.29 1.20 -10.14
C ILE A 277 27.01 0.96 -8.80
N THR A 278 27.39 -0.28 -8.46
CA THR A 278 28.09 -0.57 -7.20
C THR A 278 29.46 -1.19 -7.46
N GLY A 279 30.45 -0.42 -7.91
CA GLY A 279 31.76 -1.03 -8.15
C GLY A 279 32.91 -0.19 -8.70
N GLN A 280 33.03 1.12 -8.46
CA GLN A 280 34.30 1.82 -8.72
C GLN A 280 34.62 2.82 -7.62
N ASN A 281 35.26 2.32 -6.56
CA ASN A 281 36.17 3.08 -5.70
C ASN A 281 37.15 2.09 -5.05
N THR A 282 37.99 1.48 -5.89
CA THR A 282 39.25 0.87 -5.45
C THR A 282 40.39 1.53 -6.20
N THR A 283 41.09 2.36 -5.44
CA THR A 283 42.44 2.89 -5.67
C THR A 283 43.29 2.02 -6.60
N LYS A 284 43.55 2.57 -7.78
CA LYS A 284 44.61 2.12 -8.69
C LYS A 284 45.94 2.47 -8.03
N ARG A 285 46.57 1.47 -7.38
CA ARG A 285 47.94 1.56 -6.87
C ARG A 285 48.86 1.18 -8.02
N ASP A 286 49.68 2.12 -8.46
CA ASP A 286 50.80 1.87 -9.35
C ASP A 286 51.70 0.79 -8.75
N SER A 287 52.05 -0.21 -9.55
CA SER A 287 53.16 -1.12 -9.27
C SER A 287 53.78 -1.54 -10.59
N THR A 288 54.88 -0.85 -10.86
CA THR A 288 55.83 -1.04 -11.93
C THR A 288 56.47 -2.43 -11.88
N SER A 289 56.72 -2.95 -13.07
CA SER A 289 57.44 -4.17 -13.44
C SER A 289 58.60 -4.61 -12.53
N THR A 290 58.75 -5.93 -12.34
CA THR A 290 60.05 -6.60 -12.50
C THR A 290 59.83 -8.05 -12.96
N ALA A 291 60.57 -8.44 -14.00
CA ALA A 291 60.59 -9.75 -14.63
C ALA A 291 61.32 -10.79 -13.80
N GLY A 292 60.98 -12.07 -13.99
CA GLY A 292 61.90 -13.18 -13.67
C GLY A 292 61.25 -14.52 -13.31
N GLN A 293 61.44 -15.48 -14.22
CA GLN A 293 61.87 -16.87 -13.92
C GLN A 293 60.83 -17.97 -13.66
N GLU A 294 60.45 -18.60 -14.77
CA GLU A 294 60.50 -20.03 -15.13
C GLU A 294 60.83 -21.15 -14.10
N VAL A 295 60.14 -22.30 -14.34
CA VAL A 295 60.44 -23.74 -14.11
C VAL A 295 59.98 -24.48 -12.82
N SER A 296 59.21 -25.55 -13.08
CA SER A 296 59.16 -26.90 -12.43
C SER A 296 57.80 -27.24 -11.79
N ARG A 297 56.93 -28.07 -12.40
CA ARG A 297 56.89 -29.57 -12.48
C ARG A 297 56.81 -30.30 -11.12
N VAL A 298 56.07 -31.43 -11.19
CA VAL A 298 55.88 -32.56 -10.24
C VAL A 298 54.49 -32.51 -9.54
N SER A 299 53.49 -33.32 -9.96
CA SER A 299 53.22 -34.75 -9.59
C SER A 299 52.90 -34.93 -8.09
N SER A 300 52.00 -35.77 -7.60
CA SER A 300 51.05 -36.78 -8.09
C SER A 300 50.25 -37.27 -6.85
N ASN A 301 49.03 -37.81 -7.07
CA ASN A 301 48.34 -38.83 -6.25
C ASN A 301 48.02 -38.45 -4.77
N SER A 302 47.05 -39.01 -4.04
CA SER A 302 46.35 -40.31 -4.07
C SER A 302 45.06 -40.12 -3.24
N GLN A 303 43.89 -40.46 -3.79
CA GLN A 303 43.02 -41.59 -3.43
C GLN A 303 42.08 -41.47 -2.20
N PRO A 304 40.92 -42.16 -2.26
CA PRO A 304 39.76 -42.02 -1.37
C PRO A 304 39.58 -43.20 -0.38
N GLY A 305 38.71 -43.00 0.61
CA GLY A 305 38.18 -44.02 1.52
C GLY A 305 37.48 -43.33 2.69
N THR A 306 36.45 -43.82 3.36
CA THR A 306 35.80 -45.15 3.39
C THR A 306 34.46 -44.94 4.13
N THR A 307 33.42 -45.66 3.75
CA THR A 307 32.18 -45.84 4.53
C THR A 307 32.44 -46.57 5.85
N PRO A 308 31.52 -46.43 6.82
CA PRO A 308 30.96 -47.66 7.40
C PRO A 308 29.44 -47.63 7.59
N MET A 309 28.85 -48.80 7.35
CA MET A 309 27.52 -49.25 7.79
C MET A 309 27.47 -49.58 9.28
N GLY A 310 26.26 -49.59 9.84
CA GLY A 310 25.85 -50.25 11.08
C GLY A 310 25.25 -49.27 12.10
N SER A 311 24.23 -49.58 12.87
CA SER A 311 23.17 -50.60 12.92
C SER A 311 22.25 -50.18 14.08
N ASP A 312 20.96 -50.46 13.99
CA ASP A 312 20.02 -50.73 15.10
C ASP A 312 19.98 -49.85 16.37
N GLY A 313 18.77 -49.34 16.65
CA GLY A 313 18.46 -48.72 17.93
C GLY A 313 16.99 -48.34 18.06
N ALA A 314 16.13 -49.33 18.31
CA ALA A 314 14.75 -49.13 18.73
C ALA A 314 14.69 -48.35 20.05
N GLY A 315 13.96 -47.23 20.07
CA GLY A 315 13.86 -46.33 21.22
C GLY A 315 12.47 -45.70 21.31
N ARG A 316 11.54 -46.51 21.81
CA ARG A 316 10.14 -46.20 22.13
C ARG A 316 10.08 -45.18 23.27
N SER A 317 9.41 -44.04 23.09
CA SER A 317 8.93 -43.20 24.19
C SER A 317 7.73 -42.38 23.73
N SER A 318 6.55 -42.92 23.99
CA SER A 318 5.28 -42.20 23.99
C SER A 318 5.25 -41.29 25.22
N ALA A 319 5.15 -39.97 25.00
CA ALA A 319 4.81 -39.04 26.05
C ALA A 319 3.29 -38.78 26.02
N THR A 320 2.67 -39.22 27.10
CA THR A 320 1.26 -39.07 27.48
C THR A 320 0.89 -37.59 27.58
N VAL A 321 -0.10 -37.14 26.80
CA VAL A 321 -0.75 -35.85 27.00
C VAL A 321 -1.88 -36.06 28.00
N SER A 322 -1.69 -35.56 29.22
CA SER A 322 -2.75 -35.48 30.23
C SER A 322 -3.84 -34.53 29.76
N LYS A 323 -5.05 -35.07 29.63
CA LYS A 323 -6.30 -34.32 29.73
C LYS A 323 -6.57 -34.05 31.19
N GLU A 324 -6.73 -32.79 31.57
CA GLU A 324 -7.37 -32.42 32.82
C GLU A 324 -8.38 -31.32 32.51
N GLY A 325 -9.64 -31.66 32.73
CA GLY A 325 -10.76 -30.74 32.72
C GLY A 325 -11.25 -30.55 34.15
N GLN A 326 -11.64 -29.33 34.47
CA GLN A 326 -12.60 -28.92 35.50
C GLN A 326 -13.18 -27.59 34.99
N ASP A 327 -14.42 -27.57 34.50
CA ASP A 327 -15.69 -27.49 35.23
C ASP A 327 -15.97 -26.16 35.95
N LEU A 328 -16.97 -25.48 35.39
CA LEU A 328 -18.14 -24.90 36.05
C LEU A 328 -17.92 -23.89 37.21
N ALA A 329 -18.19 -22.62 36.90
CA ALA A 329 -18.95 -21.76 37.80
C ALA A 329 -20.06 -21.05 37.02
N GLN A 330 -21.26 -21.37 37.48
CA GLN A 330 -22.59 -21.03 36.99
C GLN A 330 -23.00 -19.64 37.53
N GLY A 331 -23.73 -18.87 36.72
CA GLY A 331 -24.22 -17.55 37.07
C GLY A 331 -25.30 -17.05 36.11
N GLU A 332 -26.48 -17.67 36.21
CA GLU A 332 -27.81 -17.12 35.89
C GLU A 332 -28.01 -15.69 36.48
N LEU A 333 -28.87 -14.77 36.05
CA LEU A 333 -30.13 -14.77 35.30
C LEU A 333 -30.45 -13.30 34.95
N GLY A 334 -31.08 -13.01 33.81
CA GLY A 334 -31.51 -11.64 33.48
C GLY A 334 -32.23 -11.47 32.14
N SER A 335 -33.41 -12.09 32.02
CA SER A 335 -34.31 -12.03 30.87
C SER A 335 -34.83 -10.62 30.52
N LYS A 336 -34.94 -10.32 29.21
CA LYS A 336 -36.06 -9.66 28.50
C LYS A 336 -35.73 -9.60 27.01
N ALA A 337 -36.40 -10.40 26.16
CA ALA A 337 -37.51 -10.00 25.28
C ALA A 337 -37.14 -8.84 24.33
N GLY A 338 -37.17 -8.95 23.01
CA GLY A 338 -37.65 -9.98 22.09
C GLY A 338 -37.59 -9.47 20.65
N VAL A 339 -38.36 -10.14 19.79
CA VAL A 339 -38.70 -9.80 18.39
C VAL A 339 -37.77 -10.37 17.30
N SER A 340 -38.31 -11.45 16.74
CA SER A 340 -38.00 -12.11 15.48
C SER A 340 -38.21 -11.18 14.26
N SER A 341 -37.33 -11.30 13.27
CA SER A 341 -37.76 -11.36 11.87
C SER A 341 -36.74 -12.10 11.03
N THR A 342 -37.11 -13.33 10.70
CA THR A 342 -36.61 -14.19 9.64
C THR A 342 -36.67 -13.50 8.28
N GLY A 343 -35.67 -13.75 7.44
CA GLY A 343 -35.62 -13.26 6.06
C GLY A 343 -34.56 -14.01 5.25
N SER A 344 -34.69 -15.34 5.19
CA SER A 344 -33.92 -16.22 4.33
C SER A 344 -34.40 -16.04 2.88
N GLY A 345 -33.53 -15.52 2.02
CA GLY A 345 -33.74 -15.45 0.57
C GLY A 345 -32.64 -16.22 -0.15
N VAL A 346 -32.77 -17.53 -0.20
CA VAL A 346 -32.02 -18.42 -1.10
C VAL A 346 -32.64 -18.25 -2.49
N MET A 347 -31.85 -17.83 -3.48
CA MET A 347 -32.17 -18.06 -4.89
C MET A 347 -31.12 -18.99 -5.47
N GLU A 348 -31.46 -20.28 -5.51
CA GLU A 348 -30.97 -21.21 -6.52
C GLU A 348 -31.59 -20.83 -7.88
N GLY A 349 -30.77 -20.87 -8.93
CA GLY A 349 -31.21 -20.52 -10.28
C GLY A 349 -30.23 -21.02 -11.34
N THR A 350 -30.12 -22.35 -11.40
CA THR A 350 -30.09 -23.19 -12.61
C THR A 350 -29.31 -22.70 -13.84
N GLY A 351 -28.23 -23.43 -14.16
CA GLY A 351 -27.55 -23.36 -15.45
C GLY A 351 -28.42 -23.82 -16.62
N GLY A 352 -28.16 -23.26 -17.80
CA GLY A 352 -28.83 -23.60 -19.04
C GLY A 352 -27.97 -23.22 -20.24
N THR A 353 -27.34 -24.23 -20.82
CA THR A 353 -26.49 -24.23 -22.00
C THR A 353 -27.32 -24.03 -23.27
N GLY A 354 -26.88 -23.12 -24.15
CA GLY A 354 -26.91 -23.31 -25.60
C GLY A 354 -28.16 -22.90 -26.40
N GLY A 355 -27.90 -22.37 -27.60
CA GLY A 355 -28.70 -22.68 -28.78
C GLY A 355 -29.66 -21.60 -29.27
N LEU A 356 -29.23 -20.91 -30.32
CA LEU A 356 -30.08 -20.18 -31.28
C LEU A 356 -31.22 -21.09 -31.79
N ILE A 357 -32.43 -20.56 -31.92
CA ILE A 357 -33.37 -20.70 -33.07
C ILE A 357 -34.70 -19.96 -32.77
N SER A 358 -35.05 -19.07 -33.70
CA SER A 358 -36.33 -18.45 -34.09
C SER A 358 -37.63 -18.62 -33.26
N GLY A 359 -38.42 -17.53 -33.21
CA GLY A 359 -39.85 -17.62 -33.53
C GLY A 359 -40.82 -16.86 -32.63
N VAL A 360 -41.17 -15.64 -33.03
CA VAL A 360 -42.50 -15.01 -32.95
C VAL A 360 -43.46 -15.52 -31.86
N LEU A 361 -43.54 -14.81 -30.72
CA LEU A 361 -44.75 -14.60 -29.89
C LEU A 361 -44.34 -13.94 -28.56
N GLY A 362 -44.72 -12.67 -28.32
CA GLY A 362 -44.47 -12.07 -27.00
C GLY A 362 -44.59 -10.55 -26.87
N GLY A 363 -45.42 -9.88 -27.66
CA GLY A 363 -45.63 -8.42 -27.62
C GLY A 363 -46.45 -7.90 -26.43
N GLY A 364 -46.27 -8.45 -25.22
CA GLY A 364 -47.06 -8.07 -24.03
C GLY A 364 -46.27 -7.56 -22.81
N ALA A 365 -44.97 -7.86 -22.71
CA ALA A 365 -44.20 -7.55 -21.50
C ALA A 365 -43.55 -6.15 -21.49
N SER A 366 -43.38 -5.51 -22.66
CA SER A 366 -42.68 -4.23 -22.79
C SER A 366 -43.49 -3.02 -22.36
N VAL A 367 -44.83 -3.10 -22.37
CA VAL A 367 -45.70 -1.99 -21.92
C VAL A 367 -45.72 -1.84 -20.40
N VAL A 368 -45.65 -2.94 -19.66
CA VAL A 368 -45.70 -2.93 -18.18
C VAL A 368 -44.39 -2.38 -17.59
N LEU A 369 -43.24 -2.70 -18.18
CA LEU A 369 -41.95 -2.17 -17.74
C LEU A 369 -41.76 -0.68 -18.11
N GLY A 370 -42.33 -0.24 -19.24
CA GLY A 370 -42.32 1.18 -19.64
C GLY A 370 -43.12 2.09 -18.69
N LEU A 371 -44.28 1.61 -18.19
CA LEU A 371 -45.11 2.38 -17.25
C LEU A 371 -44.49 2.46 -15.84
N GLY A 372 -43.75 1.43 -15.40
CA GLY A 372 -43.04 1.44 -14.12
C GLY A 372 -41.91 2.49 -14.07
N ALA A 373 -41.14 2.64 -15.14
CA ALA A 373 -40.07 3.62 -15.23
C ALA A 373 -40.58 5.07 -15.23
N GLY A 374 -41.73 5.34 -15.86
CA GLY A 374 -42.36 6.66 -15.87
C GLY A 374 -42.84 7.12 -14.49
N TYR A 375 -43.39 6.20 -13.68
CA TYR A 375 -43.88 6.53 -12.34
C TYR A 375 -42.74 6.89 -11.35
N GLY A 376 -41.57 6.24 -11.50
CA GLY A 376 -40.38 6.55 -10.71
C GLY A 376 -39.87 7.99 -10.90
N LEU A 377 -39.80 8.44 -12.16
CA LEU A 377 -39.40 9.82 -12.49
C LEU A 377 -40.44 10.86 -12.05
N TYR A 378 -41.73 10.57 -12.21
CA TYR A 378 -42.81 11.48 -11.77
C TYR A 378 -42.76 11.79 -10.27
N ARG A 379 -42.40 10.82 -9.41
CA ARG A 379 -42.30 11.00 -7.96
C ARG A 379 -41.17 11.95 -7.54
N ILE A 380 -40.04 11.92 -8.26
CA ILE A 380 -38.86 12.75 -7.93
C ILE A 380 -39.14 14.22 -8.25
N PHE A 381 -39.79 14.52 -9.37
CA PHE A 381 -40.10 15.90 -9.75
C PHE A 381 -41.23 16.55 -8.93
N ARG A 382 -42.17 15.75 -8.38
CA ARG A 382 -43.28 16.31 -7.59
C ARG A 382 -42.91 16.69 -6.16
N ARG A 383 -41.79 16.18 -5.63
CA ARG A 383 -41.35 16.46 -4.24
C ARG A 383 -40.70 17.84 -4.08
N ASN A 384 -40.36 18.52 -5.17
CA ASN A 384 -39.69 19.84 -5.15
C ASN A 384 -40.63 21.05 -5.35
N ARG A 385 -41.95 20.90 -5.23
CA ARG A 385 -42.91 22.01 -5.49
C ARG A 385 -43.81 22.45 -4.34
N VAL A 386 -43.58 22.00 -3.11
CA VAL A 386 -44.38 22.46 -1.96
C VAL A 386 -43.50 23.07 -0.86
N GLY A 387 -43.50 24.41 -0.82
CA GLY A 387 -43.39 25.17 0.44
C GLY A 387 -42.05 25.82 0.76
N SER A 388 -41.83 27.05 0.28
CA SER A 388 -41.06 28.05 1.03
C SER A 388 -41.50 29.46 0.66
N THR A 389 -42.72 29.80 1.05
CA THR A 389 -43.16 31.20 1.24
C THR A 389 -43.39 31.40 2.72
N SER A 390 -42.37 31.91 3.41
CA SER A 390 -42.54 32.61 4.68
C SER A 390 -41.90 33.98 4.52
N GLU A 391 -42.73 34.95 4.11
CA GLU A 391 -42.50 36.36 4.38
C GLU A 391 -42.35 36.55 5.90
N ARG A 392 -41.21 37.08 6.33
CA ARG A 392 -41.14 37.77 7.62
C ARG A 392 -40.79 39.23 7.36
N LYS A 393 -41.82 40.05 7.63
CA LYS A 393 -41.87 41.50 7.50
C LYS A 393 -40.68 42.20 8.14
N SER A 394 -40.30 43.28 7.47
CA SER A 394 -39.50 44.38 7.96
C SER A 394 -40.01 44.92 9.31
N GLY A 395 -39.08 45.07 10.25
CA GLY A 395 -39.24 45.84 11.47
C GLY A 395 -38.10 46.84 11.56
N THR A 396 -38.34 48.03 11.03
CA THR A 396 -37.49 49.22 11.17
C THR A 396 -37.43 49.60 12.65
N SER A 397 -36.24 49.63 13.25
CA SER A 397 -36.02 50.42 14.46
C SER A 397 -34.64 51.06 14.42
N ARG A 398 -34.65 52.36 14.13
CA ARG A 398 -33.58 53.29 14.51
C ARG A 398 -33.51 53.34 16.02
N THR A 399 -32.33 53.34 16.63
CA THR A 399 -31.84 54.44 17.50
C THR A 399 -30.48 54.14 18.14
N LEU A 400 -29.61 55.17 18.09
CA LEU A 400 -28.64 55.62 19.12
C LEU A 400 -27.66 54.55 19.67
N GLY A 401 -26.37 54.58 19.36
CA GLY A 401 -25.47 55.71 19.60
C GLY A 401 -25.04 55.74 21.06
N TYR A 402 -23.87 55.19 21.40
CA TYR A 402 -23.08 55.67 22.54
C TYR A 402 -21.58 55.38 22.32
N SER A 403 -20.83 56.47 22.37
CA SER A 403 -19.38 56.58 22.45
C SER A 403 -18.93 56.54 23.92
N ARG A 404 -17.63 56.32 24.13
CA ARG A 404 -16.83 56.27 25.38
C ARG A 404 -16.75 54.89 26.02
N ARG A 405 -15.56 54.41 26.40
CA ARG A 405 -14.36 55.13 26.85
C ARG A 405 -13.09 54.38 26.50
#